data_AF-A0A4R5K5I4-F1
#
_entry.id   AF-A0A4R5K5I4-F1
#
_cell.length_a   1.000
_cell.length_b   1.000
_cell.length_c   1.000
_cell.angle_alpha   90.00
_cell.angle_beta   90.00
_cell.angle_gamma   90.00
#
_symmetry.space_group_name_H-M   'P 1'
#
loop_
_entity.id
_entity.type
_entity.pdbx_description
1 polymer ?
#
loop_
_entity_poly.entity_id
_entity_poly.type
_entity_poly.pdbx_seq_one_letter_code
_entity_poly.pdbx_strand_id
1 'polypeptide(L)'
;MPVVISYRHQHRLDAYVISERLKLEGIATHLDLFDGDAGHTADDISGLLCSNIRSCTHLITVLSQENADTWWVPFQLGAATLSNRRVALYQCAESPLPDYLDKWPIMSERAHLDLFVLAYHDEQTFNRSLAKEDNDNDALNRLNAGFFHADLKAKIRRGF
;
A
#
# COMPACT_ATOMS: atom_id res chain seq x y z
N MET A 1 -8.85 -6.43 7.95
CA MET A 1 -8.11 -6.14 6.71
C MET A 1 -6.94 -5.21 7.04
N PRO A 2 -5.81 -5.73 7.56
CA PRO A 2 -4.73 -4.86 8.03
C PRO A 2 -4.01 -4.11 6.89
N VAL A 3 -3.59 -2.88 7.16
CA VAL A 3 -2.78 -2.04 6.28
C VAL A 3 -1.34 -2.04 6.79
N VAL A 4 -0.39 -2.48 5.95
CA VAL A 4 1.04 -2.29 6.22
C VAL A 4 1.50 -0.99 5.58
N ILE A 5 2.25 -0.18 6.33
CA ILE A 5 2.87 1.06 5.86
C ILE A 5 4.38 0.83 5.85
N SER A 6 4.93 0.69 4.66
CA SER A 6 6.34 0.43 4.37
C SER A 6 7.08 1.75 4.16
N TYR A 7 8.18 1.99 4.88
CA TYR A 7 8.88 3.28 4.85
C TYR A 7 10.37 3.14 5.20
N ARG A 8 11.19 4.12 4.79
CA ARG A 8 12.58 4.29 5.24
C ARG A 8 12.64 5.09 6.54
N HIS A 9 13.70 4.93 7.34
CA HIS A 9 13.86 5.64 8.61
C HIS A 9 13.64 7.16 8.50
N GLN A 10 14.13 7.77 7.43
CA GLN A 10 14.00 9.20 7.14
C GLN A 10 12.52 9.66 7.05
N HIS A 11 11.62 8.77 6.63
CA HIS A 11 10.18 9.04 6.42
C HIS A 11 9.31 8.55 7.58
N ARG A 12 9.92 8.33 8.75
CA ARG A 12 9.20 7.84 9.95
C ARG A 12 8.03 8.74 10.34
N LEU A 13 8.21 10.05 10.25
CA LEU A 13 7.17 11.00 10.64
C LEU A 13 5.95 10.88 9.72
N ASP A 14 6.16 10.80 8.40
CA ASP A 14 5.08 10.63 7.43
C ASP A 14 4.35 9.30 7.63
N ALA A 15 5.10 8.20 7.79
CA ALA A 15 4.52 6.89 8.05
C ALA A 15 3.66 6.88 9.33
N TYR A 16 4.12 7.55 10.38
CA TYR A 16 3.37 7.70 11.62
C TYR A 16 2.09 8.53 11.43
N VAL A 17 2.17 9.66 10.72
CA VAL A 17 1.01 10.50 10.42
C VAL A 17 -0.05 9.73 9.62
N ILE A 18 0.37 8.97 8.61
CA ILE A 18 -0.53 8.09 7.84
C ILE A 18 -1.17 7.04 8.74
N SER A 19 -0.37 6.38 9.59
CA SER A 19 -0.86 5.36 10.52
C SER A 19 -1.91 5.93 11.48
N GLU A 20 -1.65 7.08 12.10
CA GLU A 20 -2.60 7.71 13.02
C GLU A 20 -3.89 8.15 12.29
N ARG A 21 -3.77 8.73 11.09
CA ARG A 21 -4.95 9.11 10.28
C ARG A 21 -5.85 7.91 10.00
N LEU A 22 -5.27 6.76 9.63
CA LEU A 22 -6.01 5.52 9.36
C LEU A 22 -6.62 4.92 10.64
N LYS A 23 -5.88 4.94 11.76
CA LYS A 23 -6.39 4.44 13.05
C LYS A 23 -7.59 5.23 13.56
N LEU A 24 -7.66 6.53 13.28
CA LEU A 24 -8.85 7.35 13.62
C LEU A 24 -10.14 6.83 12.96
N GLU A 25 -10.02 6.10 11.85
CA GLU A 25 -11.13 5.48 11.11
C GLU A 25 -11.32 4.00 11.48
N GLY A 26 -10.67 3.54 12.55
CA GLY A 26 -10.73 2.14 12.99
C GLY A 26 -9.98 1.16 12.08
N ILE A 27 -9.07 1.65 11.24
CA ILE A 27 -8.26 0.81 10.35
C ILE A 27 -7.02 0.31 11.09
N ALA A 28 -6.86 -1.01 11.16
CA ALA A 28 -5.68 -1.63 11.77
C ALA A 28 -4.44 -1.43 10.88
N THR A 29 -3.42 -0.76 11.43
CA THR A 29 -2.17 -0.47 10.71
C THR A 29 -0.95 -1.10 11.36
N HIS A 30 0.02 -1.53 10.57
CA HIS A 30 1.35 -1.94 11.01
C HIS A 30 2.42 -1.11 10.30
N LEU A 31 3.38 -0.59 11.04
CA LEU A 31 4.51 0.17 10.51
C LEU A 31 5.67 -0.78 10.22
N ASP A 32 6.09 -0.83 8.96
CA ASP A 32 7.19 -1.66 8.48
C ASP A 32 8.39 -0.77 8.13
N LEU A 33 9.35 -0.70 9.06
CA LEU A 33 10.58 0.06 8.87
C LEU A 33 11.54 -0.74 8.01
N PHE A 34 11.82 -0.23 6.83
CA PHE A 34 12.87 -0.73 5.98
C PHE A 34 14.12 0.14 6.16
N ASP A 35 15.17 -0.41 6.78
CA ASP A 35 16.47 0.26 6.84
C ASP A 35 17.55 -0.75 6.48
N GLY A 36 18.06 -0.66 5.25
CA GLY A 36 18.98 -1.64 4.66
C GLY A 36 20.37 -1.68 5.29
N ASP A 37 20.61 -0.95 6.38
CA ASP A 37 21.94 -0.71 6.95
C ASP A 37 22.31 -1.62 8.12
N ALA A 38 21.42 -2.51 8.58
CA ALA A 38 21.67 -3.35 9.76
C ALA A 38 22.01 -4.82 9.42
N GLY A 39 23.08 -5.08 8.67
CA GLY A 39 23.69 -6.43 8.60
C GLY A 39 22.81 -7.57 8.03
N HIS A 40 21.68 -7.24 7.42
CA HIS A 40 20.77 -8.21 6.81
C HIS A 40 21.19 -8.54 5.39
N THR A 41 21.12 -9.82 5.02
CA THR A 41 21.34 -10.24 3.64
C THR A 41 20.13 -9.87 2.77
N ALA A 42 20.30 -9.86 1.45
CA ALA A 42 19.18 -9.66 0.53
C ALA A 42 18.07 -10.71 0.72
N ASP A 43 18.43 -11.94 1.11
CA ASP A 43 17.48 -13.02 1.39
C ASP A 43 16.64 -12.70 2.63
N ASP A 44 17.27 -12.30 3.73
CA ASP A 44 16.58 -11.88 4.96
C ASP A 44 15.58 -10.75 4.69
N ILE A 45 16.02 -9.76 3.91
CA ILE A 45 15.20 -8.62 3.53
C ILE A 45 14.01 -9.06 2.68
N SER A 46 14.24 -9.92 1.68
CA SER A 46 13.17 -10.42 0.81
C SER A 46 12.15 -11.26 1.59
N GLY A 47 12.62 -12.06 2.55
CA GLY A 47 11.78 -12.86 3.43
C GLY A 47 10.90 -12.00 4.33
N LEU A 48 11.47 -10.94 4.92
CA LEU A 48 10.73 -9.98 5.74
C LEU A 48 9.63 -9.27 4.92
N LEU A 49 9.97 -8.75 3.74
CA LEU A 49 9.01 -8.11 2.83
C LEU A 49 7.86 -9.05 2.46
N CYS A 50 8.19 -10.28 2.06
CA CYS A 50 7.18 -11.29 1.73
C CYS A 50 6.29 -11.66 2.93
N SER A 51 6.87 -11.75 4.13
CA SER A 51 6.11 -11.99 5.36
C SER A 51 5.10 -10.88 5.63
N ASN A 52 5.52 -9.61 5.51
CA ASN A 52 4.66 -8.44 5.72
C ASN A 52 3.57 -8.35 4.66
N ILE A 53 3.88 -8.66 3.41
CA ILE A 53 2.89 -8.73 2.33
C ILE A 53 1.86 -9.84 2.59
N ARG A 54 2.29 -10.98 3.14
CA ARG A 54 1.39 -12.09 3.47
C ARG A 54 0.44 -11.74 4.62
N SER A 55 0.87 -10.89 5.56
CA SER A 55 0.06 -10.51 6.73
C SER A 55 -0.88 -9.33 6.45
N CYS A 56 -0.68 -8.57 5.37
CA CYS A 56 -1.50 -7.40 5.02
C CYS A 56 -2.59 -7.71 3.99
N THR A 57 -3.65 -6.89 3.92
CA THR A 57 -4.52 -6.83 2.73
C THR A 57 -4.24 -5.60 1.88
N HIS A 58 -3.76 -4.53 2.53
CA HIS A 58 -3.35 -3.28 1.90
C HIS A 58 -1.90 -2.96 2.24
N LEU A 59 -1.20 -2.38 1.28
CA LEU A 59 0.16 -1.88 1.40
C LEU A 59 0.17 -0.41 1.01
N ILE A 60 0.67 0.44 1.90
CA ILE A 60 1.06 1.82 1.58
C ILE A 60 2.59 1.85 1.59
N THR A 61 3.19 2.25 0.47
CA THR A 61 4.66 2.43 0.38
C THR A 61 4.99 3.91 0.39
N VAL A 62 5.74 4.36 1.39
CA VAL A 62 6.17 5.76 1.53
C VAL A 62 7.45 5.98 0.72
N LEU A 63 7.34 6.85 -0.28
CA LEU A 63 8.34 7.10 -1.28
C LEU A 63 8.84 8.54 -1.27
N SER A 64 10.09 8.65 -1.71
CA SER A 64 10.84 9.88 -2.00
C SER A 64 11.73 9.60 -3.21
N GLN A 65 12.29 10.64 -3.83
CA GLN A 65 13.24 10.46 -4.92
C GLN A 65 14.41 9.52 -4.55
N GLU A 66 14.90 9.60 -3.33
CA GLU A 66 16.09 8.86 -2.87
C GLU A 66 15.86 7.34 -2.76
N ASN A 67 14.61 6.91 -2.55
CA ASN A 67 14.29 5.49 -2.35
C ASN A 67 13.51 4.87 -3.51
N ALA A 68 12.96 5.66 -4.44
CA ALA A 68 12.15 5.15 -5.55
C ALA A 68 12.92 4.18 -6.49
N ASP A 69 14.24 4.34 -6.59
CA ASP A 69 15.11 3.50 -7.44
C ASP A 69 15.80 2.36 -6.68
N THR A 70 15.57 2.25 -5.37
CA THR A 70 16.21 1.19 -4.58
C THR A 70 15.53 -0.17 -4.83
N TRP A 71 16.33 -1.22 -5.02
CA TRP A 71 15.86 -2.54 -5.51
C TRP A 71 14.68 -3.16 -4.75
N TRP A 72 14.57 -2.87 -3.46
CA TRP A 72 13.55 -3.46 -2.59
C TRP A 72 12.15 -2.91 -2.86
N VAL A 73 12.03 -1.68 -3.39
CA VAL A 73 10.74 -1.07 -3.76
C VAL A 73 10.05 -1.86 -4.88
N PRO A 74 10.65 -2.03 -6.08
CA PRO A 74 10.01 -2.81 -7.13
C PRO A 74 9.83 -4.28 -6.73
N PHE A 75 10.72 -4.84 -5.90
CA PHE A 75 10.53 -6.18 -5.33
C PHE A 75 9.26 -6.27 -4.46
N GLN A 76 9.10 -5.36 -3.49
CA GLN A 76 7.93 -5.30 -2.61
C GLN A 76 6.64 -5.11 -3.39
N LEU A 77 6.62 -4.17 -4.34
CA LEU A 77 5.44 -3.88 -5.16
C LEU A 77 5.07 -5.06 -6.08
N GLY A 78 6.08 -5.75 -6.61
CA GLY A 78 5.91 -6.99 -7.37
C GLY A 78 5.26 -8.10 -6.53
N ALA A 79 5.82 -8.39 -5.36
CA ALA A 79 5.31 -9.41 -4.45
C ALA A 79 3.88 -9.07 -3.95
N ALA A 80 3.60 -7.80 -3.67
CA ALA A 80 2.28 -7.33 -3.27
C ALA A 80 1.24 -7.48 -4.40
N THR A 81 1.65 -7.20 -5.64
CA THR A 81 0.80 -7.36 -6.82
C THR A 81 0.46 -8.82 -7.08
N LEU A 82 1.46 -9.71 -7.00
CA LEU A 82 1.24 -11.16 -7.18
C LEU A 82 0.35 -11.75 -6.08
N SER A 83 0.37 -11.15 -4.89
CA SER A 83 -0.47 -11.54 -3.75
C SER A 83 -1.85 -10.85 -3.74
N ASN A 84 -2.25 -10.20 -4.85
CA ASN A 84 -3.51 -9.48 -4.99
C ASN A 84 -3.76 -8.46 -3.86
N ARG A 85 -2.70 -7.78 -3.38
CA ARG A 85 -2.82 -6.73 -2.36
C ARG A 85 -3.26 -5.41 -2.97
N ARG A 86 -3.96 -4.61 -2.17
CA ARG A 86 -4.32 -3.23 -2.52
C ARG A 86 -3.08 -2.40 -2.23
N VAL A 87 -2.55 -1.76 -3.25
CA VAL A 87 -1.24 -1.09 -3.20
C VAL A 87 -1.49 0.38 -3.47
N ALA A 88 -0.98 1.23 -2.61
CA ALA A 88 -0.94 2.66 -2.81
C ALA A 88 0.46 3.19 -2.46
N LEU A 89 0.88 4.23 -3.16
CA LEU A 89 2.15 4.90 -2.95
C LEU A 89 1.85 6.22 -2.26
N TYR A 90 2.65 6.59 -1.25
CA TYR A 90 2.57 7.91 -0.64
C TYR A 90 3.87 8.67 -0.92
N GLN A 91 3.75 9.79 -1.62
CA GLN A 91 4.87 10.60 -2.04
C GLN A 91 5.04 11.80 -1.08
N CYS A 92 6.16 11.83 -0.34
CA CYS A 92 6.39 12.87 0.67
C CYS A 92 6.79 14.24 0.08
N ALA A 93 7.34 14.26 -1.13
CA ALA A 93 7.76 15.49 -1.80
C ALA A 93 7.48 15.40 -3.30
N GLU A 94 7.08 16.51 -3.93
CA GLU A 94 6.92 16.59 -5.38
C GLU A 94 8.28 16.40 -6.07
N SER A 95 8.56 15.15 -6.39
CA SER A 95 9.76 14.71 -7.07
C SER A 95 9.36 13.83 -8.25
N PRO A 96 10.15 13.82 -9.34
CA PRO A 96 9.91 12.86 -10.41
C PRO A 96 10.03 11.45 -9.82
N LEU A 97 8.99 10.64 -10.05
CA LEU A 97 8.98 9.22 -9.72
C LEU A 97 9.18 8.42 -11.02
N PRO A 98 9.84 7.26 -10.97
CA PRO A 98 9.95 6.38 -12.13
C PRO A 98 8.58 5.98 -12.72
N ASP A 99 8.44 6.00 -14.04
CA ASP A 99 7.19 5.73 -14.77
C ASP A 99 6.52 4.39 -14.40
N TYR A 100 7.30 3.39 -13.96
CA TYR A 100 6.75 2.10 -13.57
C TYR A 100 5.80 2.18 -12.37
N LEU A 101 5.93 3.22 -11.54
CA LEU A 101 5.12 3.44 -10.35
C LEU A 101 3.70 3.93 -10.68
N ASP A 102 3.47 4.48 -11.88
CA ASP A 102 2.14 4.91 -12.36
C ASP A 102 1.13 3.75 -12.45
N LYS A 103 1.63 2.51 -12.37
CA LYS A 103 0.80 1.31 -12.24
C LYS A 103 -0.09 1.34 -11.00
N TRP A 104 0.29 2.03 -9.92
CA TRP A 104 -0.48 2.12 -8.68
C TRP A 104 -0.97 3.55 -8.39
N PRO A 105 -1.98 3.73 -7.53
CA PRO A 105 -2.37 5.06 -7.06
C PRO A 105 -1.24 5.72 -6.27
N ILE A 106 -0.94 6.98 -6.61
CA ILE A 106 0.08 7.82 -5.95
C ILE A 106 -0.64 8.92 -5.19
N MET A 107 -0.43 8.95 -3.88
CA MET A 107 -1.02 9.89 -2.93
C MET A 107 0.05 10.87 -2.47
N SER A 108 -0.13 12.17 -2.66
CA SER A 108 0.76 13.22 -2.16
C SER A 108 0.12 14.13 -1.10
N GLU A 109 -1.20 14.09 -0.97
CA GLU A 109 -1.97 15.00 -0.12
C GLU A 109 -2.77 14.27 0.95
N ARG A 110 -3.14 15.00 2.01
CA ARG A 110 -3.99 14.47 3.08
C ARG A 110 -5.37 14.05 2.56
N ALA A 111 -5.95 14.81 1.63
CA ALA A 111 -7.22 14.45 0.98
C ALA A 111 -7.14 13.09 0.28
N HIS A 112 -5.98 12.73 -0.30
CA HIS A 112 -5.81 11.42 -0.93
C HIS A 112 -5.82 10.27 0.09
N LEU A 113 -5.39 10.50 1.34
CA LEU A 113 -5.54 9.53 2.42
C LEU A 113 -7.01 9.33 2.79
N ASP A 114 -7.81 10.40 2.75
CA ASP A 114 -9.25 10.30 2.98
C ASP A 114 -9.93 9.49 1.87
N LEU A 115 -9.52 9.67 0.61
CA LEU A 115 -9.97 8.83 -0.50
C LEU A 115 -9.58 7.36 -0.34
N PHE A 116 -8.38 7.07 0.18
CA PHE A 116 -7.95 5.71 0.49
C PHE A 116 -8.82 5.09 1.58
N VAL A 117 -9.12 5.83 2.66
CA VAL A 117 -10.02 5.41 3.75
C VAL A 117 -11.39 5.03 3.19
N LEU A 118 -11.97 5.89 2.35
CA LEU A 118 -13.27 5.63 1.72
C LEU A 118 -13.23 4.34 0.89
N ALA A 119 -12.24 4.18 0.01
CA ALA A 119 -12.08 2.98 -0.80
C ALA A 119 -11.90 1.70 0.06
N TYR A 120 -11.19 1.80 1.17
CA TYR A 120 -11.01 0.70 2.12
C TYR A 120 -12.35 0.26 2.77
N HIS A 121 -13.19 1.21 3.20
CA HIS A 121 -14.48 0.91 3.82
C HIS A 121 -15.52 0.40 2.81
N ASP A 122 -15.51 0.94 1.59
CA ASP A 122 -16.34 0.44 0.48
C ASP A 122 -16.02 -1.05 0.23
N GLU A 123 -14.74 -1.40 0.19
CA GLU A 123 -14.31 -2.78 -0.02
C GLU A 123 -14.69 -3.70 1.16
N GLN A 124 -14.55 -3.24 2.40
CA GLN A 124 -15.00 -4.00 3.57
C GLN A 124 -16.49 -4.33 3.49
N THR A 125 -17.30 -3.36 3.08
CA THR A 125 -18.75 -3.50 2.95
C THR A 125 -19.11 -4.50 1.85
N PHE A 126 -18.40 -4.44 0.72
CA PHE A 126 -18.55 -5.37 -0.39
C PHE A 126 -18.17 -6.81 -0.01
N ASN A 127 -16.99 -7.00 0.60
CA ASN A 127 -16.52 -8.32 1.05
C ASN A 127 -17.46 -8.96 2.07
N ARG A 128 -18.03 -8.18 3.00
CA ARG A 128 -19.02 -8.68 3.96
C ARG A 128 -20.31 -9.17 3.30
N SER A 129 -20.66 -8.60 2.15
CA SER A 129 -21.86 -8.95 1.40
C SER A 129 -21.67 -10.24 0.58
N LEU A 130 -20.45 -10.51 0.13
CA LEU A 130 -20.09 -11.67 -0.71
C LEU A 130 -19.64 -12.92 0.06
N ALA A 131 -19.18 -12.80 1.30
CA ALA A 131 -18.72 -13.93 2.12
C ALA A 131 -19.77 -15.04 2.42
N LYS A 132 -20.96 -14.96 1.80
CA LYS A 132 -22.02 -15.97 1.87
C LYS A 132 -21.98 -17.01 0.74
N GLU A 133 -21.19 -16.82 -0.31
CA GLU A 133 -21.14 -17.70 -1.48
C GLU A 133 -19.67 -17.97 -1.83
N ASP A 134 -19.16 -19.19 -1.66
CA ASP A 134 -17.71 -19.46 -1.86
C ASP A 134 -17.43 -20.69 -2.73
N ASN A 135 -16.63 -20.47 -3.77
CA ASN A 135 -15.78 -21.50 -4.41
C ASN A 135 -14.64 -20.93 -5.31
N ASP A 136 -14.52 -19.62 -5.54
CA ASP A 136 -13.40 -19.04 -6.34
C ASP A 136 -12.85 -17.73 -5.78
N ASN A 137 -12.13 -17.84 -4.66
CA ASN A 137 -11.73 -16.72 -3.81
C ASN A 137 -10.55 -15.90 -4.39
N ASP A 138 -9.64 -16.49 -5.18
CA ASP A 138 -8.45 -15.77 -5.70
C ASP A 138 -8.75 -14.88 -6.91
N ALA A 139 -9.57 -15.37 -7.87
CA ALA A 139 -9.96 -14.59 -9.03
C ALA A 139 -10.75 -13.33 -8.62
N LEU A 140 -11.69 -13.49 -7.68
CA LEU A 140 -12.43 -12.38 -7.10
C LEU A 140 -11.50 -11.40 -6.37
N ASN A 141 -10.56 -11.90 -5.58
CA ASN A 141 -9.61 -11.06 -4.86
C ASN A 141 -8.73 -10.22 -5.80
N ARG A 142 -8.31 -10.79 -6.93
CA ARG A 142 -7.59 -10.08 -8.00
C ARG A 142 -8.43 -8.98 -8.64
N LEU A 143 -9.70 -9.25 -8.94
CA LEU A 143 -10.63 -8.27 -9.48
C LEU A 143 -10.84 -7.11 -8.49
N ASN A 144 -11.05 -7.41 -7.21
CA ASN A 144 -11.23 -6.41 -6.16
C ASN A 144 -9.98 -5.52 -6.00
N ALA A 145 -8.77 -6.10 -6.07
CA ALA A 145 -7.53 -5.32 -6.06
C ALA A 145 -7.44 -4.36 -7.27
N GLY A 146 -7.78 -4.85 -8.47
CA GLY A 146 -7.82 -4.02 -9.67
C GLY A 146 -8.84 -2.88 -9.60
N PHE A 147 -10.04 -3.17 -9.10
CA PHE A 147 -11.09 -2.15 -8.88
C PHE A 147 -10.62 -1.08 -7.90
N PHE A 148 -10.04 -1.49 -6.76
CA PHE A 148 -9.47 -0.58 -5.77
C PHE A 148 -8.43 0.37 -6.41
N HIS A 149 -7.48 -0.17 -7.18
CA HIS A 149 -6.43 0.65 -7.81
C HIS A 149 -7.01 1.64 -8.83
N ALA A 150 -7.97 1.20 -9.64
CA ALA A 150 -8.58 2.02 -10.69
C ALA A 150 -9.46 3.14 -10.11
N ASP A 151 -10.29 2.82 -9.13
CA ASP A 151 -11.19 3.79 -8.46
C ASP A 151 -10.38 4.85 -7.70
N LEU A 152 -9.41 4.44 -6.88
CA LEU A 152 -8.58 5.37 -6.13
C LEU A 152 -7.78 6.29 -7.07
N LYS A 153 -7.18 5.76 -8.15
CA LYS A 153 -6.51 6.59 -9.17
C LYS A 153 -7.46 7.58 -9.82
N ALA A 154 -8.68 7.17 -10.16
CA ALA A 154 -9.65 8.03 -10.81
C ALA A 154 -10.09 9.17 -9.87
N LYS A 155 -10.30 8.89 -8.58
CA LYS A 155 -10.66 9.90 -7.58
C LYS A 155 -9.55 10.91 -7.35
N ILE A 156 -8.30 10.45 -7.18
CA ILE A 156 -7.12 11.33 -7.03
C ILE A 156 -6.96 12.26 -8.24
N ARG A 157 -7.04 11.72 -9.47
CA ARG A 157 -6.88 12.53 -10.70
C ARG A 157 -7.97 13.59 -10.88
N ARG A 158 -9.15 13.40 -10.29
CA ARG A 158 -10.28 14.33 -10.38
C ARG A 158 -10.24 15.42 -9.31
N GLY A 159 -9.37 15.32 -8.31
CA GLY A 159 -9.24 16.30 -7.23
C GLY A 159 -10.43 16.33 -6.28
N PHE A 160 -11.04 15.16 -6.03
CA PHE A 160 -12.12 15.02 -5.04
C PHE A 160 -11.60 15.02 -3.60
#